data_AF-A0A536ZBF5-F1
#
_entry.id   AF-A0A536ZBF5-F1
#
_cell.length_a   1.000
_cell.length_b   1.000
_cell.length_c   1.000
_cell.angle_alpha   90.00
_cell.angle_beta   90.00
_cell.angle_gamma   90.00
#
_symmetry.space_group_name_H-M   'P 1'
#
loop_
_entity.id
_entity.type
_entity.pdbx_description
1 polymer ?
#
loop_
_entity_poly.entity_id
_entity_poly.type
_entity_poly.pdbx_seq_one_letter_code
_entity_poly.pdbx_strand_id
1 'polypeptide(L)'
;DAYDQDAVTAGAAINRKFSEVWSGSVGVSAEEERIVQETVPRDYTLVGVPVNVKYNSTGIINPLEDTLHGIRASLAVTPIRSFSHGNDATFVVVQANAATYIDLASFGWTTPGRSVLALRGLIGTAQGASLFSLPADQRFFGGGSATVRGFKYQSIGPQFPDNKP
;
A
#
# COMPACT_ATOMS: atom_id res chain seq x y z
N ASP A 1 2.62 18.33 1.95
CA ASP A 1 2.90 16.89 1.85
C ASP A 1 3.98 16.55 2.88
N ALA A 2 4.17 15.27 3.21
CA ALA A 2 5.05 14.85 4.32
C ALA A 2 6.55 14.93 3.97
N TYR A 3 6.86 14.86 2.68
CA TYR A 3 8.20 14.97 2.10
C TYR A 3 8.08 15.32 0.61
N ASP A 4 9.18 15.78 0.02
CA ASP A 4 9.34 15.89 -1.44
C ASP A 4 10.30 14.77 -1.91
N GLN A 5 10.01 14.15 -3.05
CA GLN A 5 10.79 13.03 -3.59
C GLN A 5 11.00 13.17 -5.09
N ASP A 6 12.26 13.05 -5.50
CA ASP A 6 12.66 12.81 -6.89
C ASP A 6 13.25 11.39 -6.95
N ALA A 7 12.65 10.50 -7.75
CA ALA A 7 13.05 9.10 -7.79
C ALA A 7 13.06 8.51 -9.20
N VAL A 8 13.99 7.60 -9.42
CA VAL A 8 14.04 6.70 -10.58
C VAL A 8 13.86 5.27 -10.08
N THR A 9 12.77 4.63 -10.49
CA THR A 9 12.44 3.26 -10.09
C THR A 9 12.52 2.32 -11.30
N ALA A 10 13.11 1.15 -11.09
CA ALA A 10 13.13 0.05 -12.05
C ALA A 10 12.73 -1.26 -11.37
N GLY A 11 12.07 -2.15 -12.09
CA GLY A 11 11.70 -3.44 -11.52
C GLY A 11 11.17 -4.42 -12.55
N ALA A 12 11.22 -5.70 -12.20
CA ALA A 12 10.68 -6.79 -12.98
C ALA A 12 10.01 -7.80 -12.06
N ALA A 13 8.85 -8.31 -12.47
CA ALA A 13 8.11 -9.29 -11.68
C ALA A 13 7.46 -10.36 -12.57
N ILE A 14 7.42 -11.58 -12.06
CA ILE A 14 6.67 -12.69 -12.65
C ILE A 14 5.34 -12.76 -11.91
N ASN A 15 4.25 -12.74 -12.67
CA ASN A 15 2.89 -12.83 -12.16
C ASN A 15 2.28 -14.17 -12.57
N ARG A 16 1.61 -14.84 -11.64
CA ARG A 16 0.93 -16.11 -11.90
C ARG A 16 -0.46 -16.14 -11.27
N LYS A 17 -1.46 -16.55 -12.06
CA LYS A 17 -2.76 -16.97 -11.53
C LYS A 17 -2.64 -18.42 -11.03
N PHE A 18 -3.03 -18.66 -9.79
CA PHE A 18 -3.05 -20.00 -9.20
C PHE A 18 -4.44 -20.64 -9.33
N SER A 19 -5.49 -19.81 -9.33
CA SER A 19 -6.87 -20.20 -9.58
C SER A 19 -7.66 -19.02 -10.16
N GLU A 20 -8.98 -19.16 -10.29
CA GLU A 20 -9.88 -18.07 -10.69
C GLU A 20 -9.86 -16.90 -9.70
N VAL A 21 -9.61 -17.19 -8.42
CA VAL A 21 -9.69 -16.20 -7.32
C VAL A 21 -8.33 -15.84 -6.72
N TRP A 22 -7.30 -16.67 -6.91
CA TRP A 22 -5.96 -16.43 -6.36
C TRP A 22 -4.94 -16.10 -7.44
N SER A 23 -4.16 -15.06 -7.20
CA SER A 23 -2.97 -14.73 -7.98
C SER A 23 -1.83 -14.30 -7.08
N GLY A 24 -0.60 -14.43 -7.56
CA GLY A 24 0.57 -13.95 -6.85
C GLY A 24 1.66 -13.49 -7.79
N SER A 25 2.62 -12.77 -7.22
CA SER A 25 3.79 -12.30 -7.94
C SER A 25 5.02 -12.28 -7.06
N VAL A 26 6.17 -12.43 -7.70
CA VAL A 26 7.48 -12.22 -7.10
C VAL A 26 8.32 -11.42 -8.10
N GLY A 27 9.12 -10.49 -7.59
CA GLY A 27 9.94 -9.65 -8.43
C GLY A 27 11.19 -9.15 -7.75
N VAL A 28 11.89 -8.29 -8.48
CA VAL A 28 13.01 -7.49 -8.00
C VAL A 28 12.73 -6.03 -8.33
N SER A 29 13.13 -5.14 -7.44
CA SER A 29 13.03 -3.69 -7.63
C SER A 29 14.35 -3.02 -7.27
N ALA A 30 14.65 -1.93 -7.95
CA ALA A 30 15.72 -1.00 -7.64
C ALA A 30 15.17 0.42 -7.72
N GLU A 31 15.56 1.27 -6.78
CA GLU A 31 15.12 2.66 -6.71
C GLU A 31 16.30 3.53 -6.32
N GLU A 32 16.52 4.61 -7.06
CA GLU A 32 17.46 5.66 -6.69
C GLU A 32 16.65 6.93 -6.47
N GLU A 33 16.76 7.50 -5.27
CA GLU A 33 15.87 8.57 -4.85
C GLU A 33 16.60 9.63 -4.02
N ARG A 34 16.06 10.84 -4.13
CA ARG A 34 16.38 11.98 -3.27
C ARG A 34 15.10 12.43 -2.57
N ILE A 35 15.13 12.37 -1.25
CA ILE A 35 14.02 12.79 -0.38
C ILE A 35 14.40 14.04 0.39
N VAL A 36 13.50 15.02 0.44
CA VAL A 36 13.61 16.20 1.32
C VAL A 36 12.48 16.16 2.35
N GLN A 37 12.83 16.02 3.62
CA GLN A 37 11.91 16.10 4.76
C GLN A 37 12.48 17.07 5.80
N GLU A 38 11.67 17.99 6.33
CA GLU A 38 12.11 19.02 7.27
C GLU A 38 13.34 19.82 6.77
N THR A 39 13.40 20.12 5.47
CA THR A 39 14.55 20.81 4.82
C THR A 39 15.86 20.01 4.81
N VAL A 40 15.84 18.74 5.25
CA VAL A 40 17.01 17.85 5.25
C VAL A 40 16.94 16.93 4.03
N PRO A 41 17.84 17.11 3.03
CA PRO A 41 17.94 16.20 1.90
C PRO A 41 18.63 14.90 2.30
N ARG A 42 18.15 13.78 1.75
CA ARG A 42 18.73 12.44 1.91
C ARG A 42 18.64 11.68 0.61
N ASP A 43 19.75 11.06 0.22
CA ASP A 43 19.82 10.20 -0.96
C ASP A 43 19.82 8.73 -0.53
N TYR A 44 19.05 7.92 -1.25
CA TYR A 44 18.93 6.49 -1.02
C TYR A 44 19.03 5.72 -2.33
N THR A 45 19.65 4.56 -2.24
CA THR A 45 19.51 3.51 -3.25
C THR A 45 18.85 2.30 -2.57
N LEU A 46 17.68 1.91 -3.05
CA LEU A 46 16.91 0.79 -2.51
C LEU A 46 16.95 -0.39 -3.48
N VAL A 47 17.17 -1.59 -2.97
CA VAL A 47 17.01 -2.85 -3.71
C VAL A 47 16.04 -3.73 -2.95
N GLY A 48 14.98 -4.19 -3.61
CA GLY A 48 13.89 -4.91 -2.98
C GLY A 48 13.47 -6.18 -3.71
N VAL A 49 12.82 -7.08 -2.97
CA VAL A 49 12.25 -8.33 -3.49
C VAL A 49 10.75 -8.37 -3.17
N PRO A 50 9.89 -7.71 -3.96
CA PRO A 50 8.45 -7.70 -3.69
C PRO A 50 7.82 -9.08 -3.92
N VAL A 51 7.10 -9.58 -2.92
CA VAL A 51 6.25 -10.77 -2.99
C VAL A 51 4.81 -10.35 -2.71
N ASN A 52 3.89 -10.69 -3.61
CA ASN A 52 2.48 -10.31 -3.49
C ASN A 52 1.59 -11.54 -3.64
N VAL A 53 0.52 -11.57 -2.86
CA VAL A 53 -0.60 -12.52 -3.01
C VAL A 53 -1.89 -11.72 -3.02
N LYS A 54 -2.78 -12.04 -3.96
CA LYS A 54 -4.09 -11.39 -4.14
C LYS A 54 -5.19 -12.45 -4.17
N TYR A 55 -6.27 -12.14 -3.48
CA TYR A 55 -7.53 -12.88 -3.47
C TYR A 55 -8.63 -11.99 -4.02
N ASN A 56 -9.40 -12.50 -4.99
CA ASN A 56 -10.56 -11.81 -5.52
C ASN A 56 -11.69 -12.81 -5.79
N SER A 57 -12.71 -12.79 -4.94
CA SER A 57 -13.93 -13.59 -5.09
C SER A 57 -15.13 -12.79 -5.55
N THR A 58 -14.94 -11.59 -6.10
CA THR A 58 -16.05 -10.75 -6.54
C THR A 58 -16.68 -11.23 -7.84
N GLY A 59 -16.02 -12.12 -8.59
CA GLY A 59 -16.52 -12.65 -9.87
C GLY A 59 -16.61 -11.63 -11.02
N ILE A 60 -16.32 -10.37 -10.75
CA ILE A 60 -16.36 -9.28 -11.72
C ILE A 60 -15.22 -9.43 -12.73
N ILE A 61 -15.61 -9.49 -14.00
CA ILE A 61 -14.70 -9.52 -15.15
C ILE A 61 -14.46 -8.10 -15.66
N ASN A 62 -15.52 -7.27 -15.70
CA ASN A 62 -15.46 -5.90 -16.18
C ASN A 62 -15.19 -4.93 -15.01
N PRO A 63 -14.04 -4.23 -14.99
CA PRO A 63 -13.72 -3.33 -13.89
C PRO A 63 -14.66 -2.13 -13.71
N LEU A 64 -15.55 -1.86 -14.68
CA LEU A 64 -16.57 -0.82 -14.60
C LEU A 64 -17.87 -1.27 -13.91
N GLU A 65 -18.02 -2.57 -13.64
CA GLU A 65 -19.21 -3.11 -12.96
C GLU A 65 -19.14 -2.91 -11.44
N ASP A 66 -20.31 -2.64 -10.85
CA ASP A 66 -20.45 -2.47 -9.42
C ASP A 66 -20.21 -3.79 -8.68
N THR A 67 -19.37 -3.72 -7.63
CA THR A 67 -19.09 -4.87 -6.77
C THR A 67 -20.16 -5.03 -5.70
N LEU A 68 -21.04 -6.02 -5.90
CA LEU A 68 -22.18 -6.25 -5.01
C LEU A 68 -21.88 -7.30 -3.92
N HIS A 69 -20.92 -8.19 -4.14
CA HIS A 69 -20.59 -9.27 -3.22
C HIS A 69 -19.11 -9.67 -3.28
N GLY A 70 -18.72 -10.53 -2.33
CA GLY A 70 -17.41 -11.16 -2.31
C GLY A 70 -16.34 -10.28 -1.67
N ILE A 71 -15.10 -10.73 -1.77
CA ILE A 71 -13.95 -10.15 -1.08
C ILE A 71 -12.84 -9.87 -2.08
N ARG A 72 -12.19 -8.71 -1.91
CA ARG A 72 -10.90 -8.39 -2.52
C ARG A 72 -9.89 -8.23 -1.41
N ALA A 73 -8.84 -9.03 -1.40
CA ALA A 73 -7.77 -8.90 -0.42
C ALA A 73 -6.41 -9.01 -1.10
N SER A 74 -5.40 -8.36 -0.52
CA SER A 74 -4.03 -8.58 -0.91
C SER A 74 -3.08 -8.44 0.26
N LEU A 75 -1.99 -9.18 0.16
CA LEU A 75 -0.85 -9.17 1.06
C LEU A 75 0.41 -8.92 0.22
N ALA A 76 1.19 -7.92 0.60
CA ALA A 76 2.48 -7.60 0.02
C ALA A 76 3.55 -7.69 1.11
N VAL A 77 4.67 -8.33 0.79
CA VAL A 77 5.85 -8.43 1.64
C VAL A 77 7.05 -8.07 0.79
N THR A 78 7.78 -7.03 1.18
CA THR A 78 8.93 -6.53 0.43
C THR A 78 10.12 -6.37 1.37
N PRO A 79 11.03 -7.35 1.42
CA PRO A 79 12.36 -7.15 1.97
C PRO A 79 13.12 -6.15 1.10
N ILE A 80 13.74 -5.16 1.73
CA ILE A 80 14.46 -4.05 1.09
C ILE A 80 15.81 -3.89 1.79
N ARG A 81 16.85 -3.73 0.98
CA ARG A 81 18.14 -3.21 1.41
C ARG A 81 18.24 -1.77 0.92
N SER A 82 18.47 -0.85 1.85
CA SER A 82 18.74 0.56 1.57
C SER A 82 20.23 0.82 1.75
N PHE A 83 20.79 1.53 0.79
CA PHE A 83 22.14 2.06 0.81
C PHE A 83 22.02 3.58 0.89
N SER A 84 22.64 4.18 1.91
CA SER A 84 22.69 5.62 2.09
C SER A 84 24.06 5.96 2.65
N HIS A 85 24.64 7.09 2.23
CA HIS A 85 26.01 7.51 2.55
C HIS A 85 26.32 7.45 4.07
N GLY A 86 26.78 6.29 4.55
CA GLY A 86 27.14 6.03 5.94
C GLY A 86 26.08 5.36 6.83
N ASN A 87 24.88 5.02 6.33
CA ASN A 87 23.83 4.39 7.14
C ASN A 87 22.93 3.44 6.33
N ASP A 88 23.48 2.30 5.94
CA ASP A 88 22.72 1.22 5.32
C ASP A 88 21.67 0.65 6.28
N ALA A 89 20.51 0.27 5.74
CA ALA A 89 19.46 -0.39 6.49
C ALA A 89 18.91 -1.59 5.73
N THR A 90 18.50 -2.62 6.47
CA THR A 90 17.72 -3.74 5.91
C THR A 90 16.41 -3.80 6.64
N PHE A 91 15.32 -3.75 5.89
CA PHE A 91 13.99 -3.77 6.48
C PHE A 91 13.02 -4.55 5.62
N VAL A 92 11.88 -4.89 6.20
CA VAL A 92 10.80 -5.57 5.52
C VAL A 92 9.55 -4.74 5.68
N VAL A 93 8.95 -4.36 4.55
CA VAL A 93 7.65 -3.70 4.50
C VAL A 93 6.59 -4.76 4.25
N VAL A 94 5.61 -4.84 5.14
CA VAL A 94 4.45 -5.74 5.03
C VAL A 94 3.20 -4.88 4.95
N GLN A 95 2.36 -5.13 3.94
CA GLN A 95 1.10 -4.41 3.74
C GLN A 95 -0.02 -5.40 3.46
N ALA A 96 -1.14 -5.25 4.14
CA ALA A 96 -2.35 -5.98 3.84
C ALA A 96 -3.53 -5.02 3.65
N ASN A 97 -4.34 -5.30 2.64
CA ASN A 97 -5.59 -4.58 2.41
C ASN A 97 -6.70 -5.58 2.10
N ALA A 98 -7.90 -5.28 2.57
CA ALA A 98 -9.07 -6.09 2.31
C ALA A 98 -10.30 -5.19 2.13
N ALA A 99 -11.18 -5.59 1.22
CA ALA A 99 -12.50 -5.03 1.04
C ALA A 99 -13.51 -6.17 0.89
N THR A 100 -14.68 -6.02 1.52
CA THR A 100 -15.80 -6.95 1.38
C THR A 100 -17.07 -6.19 1.06
N TYR A 101 -17.94 -6.82 0.30
CA TYR A 101 -19.17 -6.25 -0.22
C TYR A 101 -20.32 -7.17 0.14
N ILE A 102 -21.36 -6.61 0.73
CA ILE A 102 -22.52 -7.36 1.23
C ILE A 102 -23.78 -6.70 0.69
N ASP A 103 -24.43 -7.34 -0.27
CA ASP A 103 -25.75 -6.92 -0.76
C ASP A 103 -26.80 -7.13 0.34
N LEU A 104 -27.45 -6.05 0.76
CA LEU A 104 -28.46 -6.08 1.82
C LEU A 104 -29.74 -6.81 1.41
N ALA A 105 -29.93 -7.07 0.11
CA ALA A 105 -31.00 -7.91 -0.38
C ALA A 105 -30.89 -9.36 0.12
N SER A 106 -29.67 -9.83 0.43
CA SER A 106 -29.45 -11.17 1.03
C SER A 106 -30.11 -11.32 2.41
N PHE A 107 -30.40 -10.22 3.10
CA PHE A 107 -31.15 -10.19 4.36
C PHE A 107 -32.65 -9.85 4.19
N GLY A 108 -33.12 -9.68 2.95
CA GLY A 108 -34.50 -9.30 2.63
C GLY A 108 -34.84 -7.83 2.93
N TRP A 109 -33.85 -6.98 3.20
CA TRP A 109 -34.09 -5.56 3.54
C TRP A 109 -34.30 -4.67 2.33
N THR A 110 -33.78 -5.06 1.16
CA THR A 110 -33.81 -4.27 -0.08
C THR A 110 -33.95 -5.17 -1.30
N THR A 111 -34.11 -4.56 -2.49
CA THR A 111 -34.06 -5.30 -3.77
C THR A 111 -32.61 -5.59 -4.18
N PRO A 112 -32.32 -6.72 -4.85
CA PRO A 112 -30.97 -7.10 -5.28
C PRO A 112 -30.21 -5.96 -5.96
N GLY A 113 -28.96 -5.77 -5.55
CA GLY A 113 -28.03 -4.79 -6.10
C GLY A 113 -28.31 -3.32 -5.77
N ARG A 114 -29.41 -2.99 -5.08
CA ARG A 114 -29.73 -1.57 -4.77
C ARG A 114 -29.02 -1.02 -3.55
N SER A 115 -28.60 -1.86 -2.62
CA SER A 115 -27.97 -1.40 -1.39
C SER A 115 -26.90 -2.38 -0.96
N VAL A 116 -25.66 -1.91 -0.98
CA VAL A 116 -24.48 -2.71 -0.67
C VAL A 116 -23.73 -2.06 0.48
N LEU A 117 -23.49 -2.85 1.54
CA LEU A 117 -22.55 -2.47 2.58
C LEU A 117 -21.15 -2.84 2.12
N ALA A 118 -20.28 -1.83 1.97
CA ALA A 118 -18.88 -2.01 1.65
C ALA A 118 -18.01 -1.69 2.87
N LEU A 119 -17.16 -2.63 3.25
CA LEU A 119 -16.19 -2.46 4.33
C LEU A 119 -14.78 -2.60 3.75
N ARG A 120 -13.87 -1.70 4.13
CA ARG A 120 -12.47 -1.72 3.69
C ARG A 120 -11.53 -1.47 4.86
N GLY A 121 -10.44 -2.24 4.91
CA GLY A 121 -9.37 -2.12 5.90
C GLY A 121 -8.00 -2.15 5.24
N LEU A 122 -7.06 -1.41 5.81
CA LEU A 122 -5.65 -1.39 5.43
C LEU A 122 -4.81 -1.47 6.71
N ILE A 123 -3.80 -2.32 6.70
CA ILE A 123 -2.81 -2.43 7.76
C ILE A 123 -1.41 -2.55 7.14
N GLY A 124 -0.41 -1.99 7.81
CA GLY A 124 0.96 -2.00 7.34
C GLY A 124 1.95 -1.97 8.49
N THR A 125 3.12 -2.57 8.28
CA THR A 125 4.23 -2.50 9.23
C THR A 125 5.55 -2.52 8.46
N ALA A 126 6.53 -1.78 8.97
CA ALA A 126 7.91 -1.80 8.49
C ALA A 126 8.79 -2.24 9.66
N GLN A 127 9.58 -3.29 9.47
CA GLN A 127 10.40 -3.91 10.51
C GLN A 127 11.87 -3.99 10.09
N GLY A 128 12.80 -3.85 11.03
CA GLY A 128 14.26 -3.95 10.78
C GLY A 128 14.98 -2.61 10.60
N ALA A 129 14.23 -1.51 10.49
CA ALA A 129 14.74 -0.14 10.48
C ALA A 129 14.02 0.67 11.56
N SER A 130 14.76 1.55 12.24
CA SER A 130 14.16 2.62 13.05
C SER A 130 13.45 3.64 12.15
N LEU A 131 12.53 4.44 12.71
CA LEU A 131 11.74 5.41 11.95
C LEU A 131 12.61 6.34 11.08
N PHE A 132 13.73 6.83 11.62
CA PHE A 132 14.62 7.77 10.94
C PHE A 132 15.66 7.10 10.02
N SER A 133 15.83 5.78 10.12
CA SER A 133 16.61 5.01 9.16
C SER A 133 15.77 4.46 8.01
N LEU A 134 14.44 4.53 8.14
CA LEU A 134 13.50 4.22 7.06
C LEU A 134 13.27 5.49 6.23
N PRO A 135 13.53 5.45 4.90
CA PRO A 135 13.16 6.52 3.97
C PRO A 135 11.70 6.94 4.15
N ALA A 136 11.40 8.23 3.96
CA ALA A 136 10.08 8.78 4.29
C ALA A 136 8.96 8.17 3.43
N ASP A 137 9.24 7.90 2.16
CA ASP A 137 8.39 7.21 1.18
C ASP A 137 8.04 5.76 1.59
N GLN A 138 8.92 5.08 2.32
CA GLN A 138 8.70 3.72 2.83
C GLN A 138 7.88 3.68 4.14
N ARG A 139 7.48 4.83 4.68
CA ARG A 139 6.61 4.95 5.87
C ARG A 139 5.13 4.93 5.49
N PHE A 140 4.27 4.76 6.49
CA PHE A 140 2.82 4.77 6.32
C PHE A 140 2.21 6.10 6.71
N PHE A 141 1.43 6.68 5.79
CA PHE A 141 0.65 7.90 6.00
C PHE A 141 -0.84 7.65 5.75
N GLY A 142 -1.68 8.29 6.55
CA GLY A 142 -3.12 8.33 6.32
C GLY A 142 -3.58 9.71 5.80
N GLY A 143 -4.80 9.76 5.30
CA GLY A 143 -5.44 10.97 4.78
C GLY A 143 -5.42 11.08 3.26
N GLY A 144 -6.48 11.66 2.69
CA GLY A 144 -6.72 11.75 1.26
C GLY A 144 -7.76 10.75 0.74
N SER A 145 -7.98 10.74 -0.57
CA SER A 145 -9.06 9.96 -1.21
C SER A 145 -8.88 8.44 -1.13
N ALA A 146 -7.61 7.98 -1.06
CA ALA A 146 -7.26 6.56 -1.10
C ALA A 146 -7.28 5.86 0.27
N THR A 147 -7.27 6.61 1.37
CA THR A 147 -7.23 6.06 2.74
C THR A 147 -8.39 6.58 3.57
N VAL A 148 -8.31 7.82 4.08
CA VAL A 148 -9.32 8.44 4.94
C VAL A 148 -9.77 9.76 4.33
N ARG A 149 -10.97 9.75 3.73
CA ARG A 149 -11.60 10.96 3.18
C ARG A 149 -11.96 11.95 4.29
N GLY A 150 -11.98 13.24 3.95
CA GLY A 150 -12.18 14.33 4.90
C GLY A 150 -10.88 14.84 5.53
N PHE A 151 -9.76 14.12 5.35
CA PHE A 151 -8.42 14.55 5.74
C PHE A 151 -7.59 14.92 4.51
N LYS A 152 -6.66 15.87 4.68
CA LYS A 152 -5.70 16.25 3.64
C LYS A 152 -4.82 15.04 3.29
N TYR A 153 -4.32 15.02 2.05
CA TYR A 153 -3.36 14.00 1.60
C TYR A 153 -2.17 13.91 2.56
N GLN A 154 -1.83 12.70 2.99
CA GLN A 154 -0.72 12.41 3.92
C GLN A 154 -0.70 13.30 5.17
N SER A 155 -1.85 13.55 5.81
CA SER A 155 -1.93 14.40 7.00
C SER A 155 -2.11 13.65 8.32
N ILE A 156 -2.36 12.34 8.27
CA ILE A 156 -2.58 11.51 9.46
C ILE A 156 -1.31 10.70 9.75
N GLY A 157 -0.72 10.94 10.93
CA GLY A 157 0.49 10.29 11.42
C GLY A 157 1.10 11.10 12.57
N PRO A 158 2.19 10.64 13.19
CA PRO A 158 3.05 11.47 14.03
C PRO A 158 3.46 12.73 13.27
N GLN A 159 3.54 13.88 13.93
CA GLN A 159 3.83 15.16 13.28
C GLN A 159 5.12 15.79 13.82
N PHE A 160 5.85 16.48 12.94
CA PHE A 160 6.90 17.43 13.29
C PHE A 160 6.30 18.72 13.89
N PRO A 161 7.14 19.58 14.52
CA PRO A 161 6.68 20.85 15.11
C PRO A 161 5.96 21.79 14.12
N ASP A 162 6.16 21.62 12.82
CA ASP A 162 5.51 22.39 11.76
C ASP A 162 4.11 21.84 11.39
N ASN A 163 3.61 20.83 12.13
CA ASN A 163 2.36 20.11 11.92
C ASN A 163 2.29 19.30 10.61
N LYS A 164 3.44 18.94 10.04
CA LYS A 164 3.51 17.97 8.94
C LYS A 164 3.92 16.59 9.45
N PRO A 165 3.36 15.50 8.89
CA PRO A 165 3.80 14.14 9.22
C PRO A 165 5.21 13.78 8.73
#